data_AF-X8DNF2-F1
#
_entry.id   AF-X8DNF2-F1
#
_cell.length_a   1.000
_cell.length_b   1.000
_cell.length_c   1.000
_cell.angle_alpha   90.00
_cell.angle_beta   90.00
_cell.angle_gamma   90.00
#
_symmetry.space_group_name_H-M   'P 1'
#
loop_
_entity.id
_entity.type
_entity.pdbx_description
1 polymer ?
#
loop_
_entity_poly.entity_id
_entity_poly.type
_entity_poly.pdbx_seq_one_letter_code
_entity_poly.pdbx_strand_id
1 'polypeptide(L)'
;MYGPNVNPGGGSYMFIAECQARYITSAVCQMRDRDLGVLECRSDVHDEYVRRVDDAHSRMVWTHPGMTTYFRNQAGRVVTNSPWRVIDYWDMTQFADITDFHIEPRVAGGA
;
A
#
# COMPACT_ATOMS: atom_id res chain seq x y z
N MET A 1 3.13 9.44 0.37
CA MET A 1 2.75 8.92 -0.97
C MET A 1 4.02 8.57 -1.73
N TYR A 2 3.98 7.58 -2.63
CA TYR A 2 5.14 7.00 -3.34
C TYR A 2 6.19 6.27 -2.48
N GLY A 3 5.76 5.20 -1.79
CA GLY A 3 6.64 4.32 -1.02
C GLY A 3 7.26 3.16 -1.84
N PRO A 4 7.80 2.12 -1.17
CA PRO A 4 8.22 0.89 -1.84
C PRO A 4 7.04 0.15 -2.47
N ASN A 5 7.31 -0.70 -3.48
CA ASN A 5 6.31 -1.54 -4.16
C ASN A 5 5.15 -0.79 -4.86
N VAL A 6 5.34 0.48 -5.24
CA VAL A 6 4.27 1.28 -5.87
C VAL A 6 4.60 1.73 -7.30
N ASN A 7 5.85 1.56 -7.76
CA ASN A 7 6.22 1.95 -9.12
C ASN A 7 5.52 1.00 -10.11
N PRO A 8 4.57 1.47 -10.95
CA PRO A 8 3.78 0.57 -11.77
C PRO A 8 4.65 -0.09 -12.85
N GLY A 9 4.49 -1.41 -13.03
CA GLY A 9 5.14 -2.13 -14.14
C GLY A 9 4.67 -1.70 -15.53
N GLY A 10 3.56 -0.96 -15.59
CA GLY A 10 3.01 -0.30 -16.78
C GLY A 10 1.84 0.61 -16.38
N GLY A 11 1.55 1.63 -17.20
CA GLY A 11 0.54 2.65 -16.91
C GLY A 11 1.11 3.93 -16.30
N SER A 12 0.24 4.81 -15.81
CA SER A 12 0.62 6.14 -15.30
C SER A 12 0.86 6.12 -13.80
N TYR A 13 2.03 6.59 -13.38
CA TYR A 13 2.27 6.85 -11.96
C TYR A 13 1.31 7.90 -11.38
N MET A 14 0.90 8.91 -12.14
CA MET A 14 -0.05 9.91 -11.66
C MET A 14 -1.37 9.27 -11.23
N PHE A 15 -1.82 8.23 -11.94
CA PHE A 15 -3.01 7.48 -11.57
C PHE A 15 -2.83 6.71 -10.24
N ILE A 16 -1.66 6.11 -10.01
CA ILE A 16 -1.32 5.47 -8.72
C ILE A 16 -1.33 6.52 -7.59
N ALA A 17 -0.78 7.70 -7.83
CA ALA A 17 -0.81 8.80 -6.86
C ALA A 17 -2.25 9.25 -6.55
N GLU A 18 -3.13 9.38 -7.55
CA GLU A 18 -4.54 9.70 -7.34
C GLU A 18 -5.27 8.63 -6.49
N CYS A 19 -4.98 7.35 -6.73
CA CYS A 19 -5.52 6.25 -5.92
C CYS A 19 -5.07 6.38 -4.46
N GLN A 20 -3.78 6.62 -4.22
CA GLN A 20 -3.23 6.83 -2.88
C GLN A 20 -3.85 8.05 -2.19
N ALA A 21 -3.98 9.18 -2.89
CA ALA A 21 -4.59 10.39 -2.34
C ALA A 21 -6.03 10.15 -1.93
N ARG A 22 -6.81 9.45 -2.78
CA ARG A 22 -8.21 9.09 -2.49
C ARG A 22 -8.32 8.19 -1.27
N TYR A 23 -7.50 7.13 -1.19
CA TYR A 23 -7.50 6.21 -0.04
C TYR A 23 -7.17 6.93 1.27
N ILE A 24 -6.10 7.73 1.29
CA ILE A 24 -5.68 8.50 2.48
C ILE A 24 -6.79 9.49 2.88
N THR A 25 -7.39 10.19 1.91
CA THR A 25 -8.49 11.12 2.18
C THR A 25 -9.70 10.38 2.77
N SER A 26 -10.03 9.19 2.25
CA SER A 26 -11.08 8.33 2.80
C SER A 26 -10.80 7.97 4.27
N ALA A 27 -9.57 7.56 4.59
CA ALA A 27 -9.16 7.25 5.96
C ALA A 27 -9.31 8.47 6.89
N VAL A 28 -8.82 9.64 6.48
CA VAL A 28 -8.91 10.88 7.28
C VAL A 28 -10.36 11.33 7.48
N CYS A 29 -11.21 11.24 6.45
CA CYS A 29 -12.64 11.52 6.59
C CYS A 29 -13.31 10.56 7.57
N GLN A 30 -13.00 9.26 7.50
CA GLN A 30 -13.52 8.28 8.45
C GLN A 30 -13.05 8.54 9.89
N MET A 31 -11.80 8.95 10.08
CA MET A 31 -11.30 9.36 11.40
C MET A 31 -12.07 10.57 11.95
N ARG A 32 -12.34 11.58 11.12
CA ARG A 32 -13.15 12.73 11.51
C ARG A 32 -14.58 12.32 11.88
N ASP A 33 -15.24 11.55 11.01
CA ASP A 33 -16.66 11.22 11.15
C ASP A 33 -16.93 10.29 12.35
N ARG A 34 -15.91 9.56 12.82
CA ARG A 34 -15.97 8.65 13.96
C ARG A 34 -15.26 9.17 15.22
N ASP A 35 -14.78 10.42 15.18
CA ASP A 35 -13.97 11.05 16.23
C ASP A 35 -12.76 10.21 16.71
N LEU A 36 -11.99 9.68 15.76
CA LEU A 36 -10.78 8.91 16.00
C LEU A 36 -9.54 9.81 16.06
N GLY A 37 -8.66 9.51 17.02
CA GLY A 37 -7.34 10.12 17.16
C GLY A 37 -6.22 9.28 16.55
N VAL A 38 -6.41 7.96 16.49
CA VAL A 38 -5.41 7.01 15.97
C VAL A 38 -6.05 6.10 14.93
N LEU A 39 -5.29 5.84 13.88
CA LEU A 39 -5.57 4.84 12.86
C LEU A 39 -4.24 4.13 12.53
N GLU A 40 -4.03 2.96 13.13
CA GLU A 40 -2.78 2.19 13.00
C GLU A 40 -3.03 0.90 12.25
N CYS A 41 -2.29 0.64 11.17
CA CYS A 41 -2.47 -0.57 10.37
C CYS A 41 -2.15 -1.80 11.21
N ARG A 42 -3.03 -2.80 11.18
CA ARG A 42 -2.80 -4.06 11.88
C ARG A 42 -1.62 -4.79 11.25
N SER A 43 -0.77 -5.37 12.10
CA SER A 43 0.41 -6.11 11.68
C SER A 43 0.08 -7.33 10.80
N ASP A 44 -1.00 -8.05 11.11
CA ASP A 44 -1.41 -9.21 10.33
C ASP A 44 -1.90 -8.85 8.92
N VAL A 45 -2.63 -7.75 8.77
CA VAL A 45 -3.06 -7.21 7.47
C VAL A 45 -1.85 -6.76 6.65
N HIS A 46 -0.92 -6.05 7.28
CA HIS A 46 0.34 -5.66 6.65
C HIS A 46 1.13 -6.88 6.16
N ASP A 47 1.35 -7.87 7.02
CA ASP A 47 2.16 -9.05 6.71
C ASP A 47 1.52 -9.92 5.62
N GLU A 48 0.19 -10.05 5.62
CA GLU A 48 -0.53 -10.71 4.53
C GLU A 48 -0.33 -9.98 3.19
N TYR A 49 -0.44 -8.65 3.19
CA TYR A 49 -0.20 -7.86 1.97
C TYR A 49 1.24 -8.02 1.47
N VAL A 50 2.23 -7.98 2.38
CA VAL A 50 3.65 -8.20 2.05
C VAL A 50 3.86 -9.58 1.45
N ARG A 51 3.28 -10.64 2.04
CA ARG A 51 3.36 -12.00 1.50
C ARG A 51 2.77 -12.07 0.10
N ARG A 52 1.61 -11.46 -0.13
CA ARG A 52 0.96 -11.40 -1.45
C ARG A 52 1.82 -10.67 -2.49
N VAL A 53 2.49 -9.59 -2.10
CA VAL A 53 3.43 -8.85 -2.97
C VAL A 53 4.63 -9.73 -3.35
N ASP A 54 5.21 -10.44 -2.39
CA ASP A 54 6.37 -11.29 -2.62
C ASP A 54 6.03 -12.50 -3.49
N ASP A 55 4.89 -13.15 -3.19
CA ASP A 55 4.36 -14.27 -3.99
C ASP A 55 4.09 -13.83 -5.43
N ALA A 56 3.49 -12.67 -5.65
CA ALA A 56 3.23 -12.15 -6.99
C ALA A 56 4.53 -11.83 -7.75
N HIS A 57 5.51 -11.21 -7.09
CA HIS A 57 6.82 -10.93 -7.68
C HIS A 57 7.60 -12.19 -8.07
N SER A 58 7.46 -13.30 -7.33
CA SER A 58 8.16 -14.57 -7.62
C SER A 58 7.86 -15.12 -9.02
N ARG A 59 6.78 -14.65 -9.66
CA ARG A 59 6.29 -15.09 -10.96
C ARG A 59 6.52 -14.07 -12.09
N MET A 60 7.35 -13.04 -11.85
CA MET A 60 7.55 -11.92 -12.77
C MET A 60 8.97 -11.88 -13.35
N VAL A 61 9.13 -11.18 -14.48
CA VAL A 61 10.44 -11.05 -15.14
C VAL A 61 11.50 -10.41 -14.23
N TRP A 62 11.11 -9.54 -13.30
CA TRP A 62 12.04 -8.84 -12.39
C TRP A 62 12.71 -9.77 -11.36
N THR A 63 12.19 -10.97 -11.14
CA THR A 63 12.79 -11.99 -10.27
C THR A 63 13.51 -13.09 -11.05
N HIS A 64 13.55 -13.02 -12.38
CA HIS A 64 14.18 -14.04 -13.22
C HIS A 64 15.70 -14.14 -12.94
N PRO A 65 16.27 -15.35 -12.76
CA PRO A 65 17.68 -15.52 -12.38
C PRO A 65 18.67 -15.03 -13.46
N GLY A 66 18.25 -15.04 -14.72
CA GLY A 66 19.04 -14.52 -15.84
C GLY A 66 19.04 -12.98 -15.98
N MET A 67 18.43 -12.25 -15.05
CA MET A 67 18.32 -10.79 -15.10
C MET A 67 18.85 -10.14 -13.81
N THR A 68 19.60 -9.07 -13.96
CA THR A 68 19.97 -8.14 -12.86
C THR A 68 19.31 -6.79 -13.10
N THR A 69 18.68 -6.22 -12.08
CA THR A 69 17.97 -4.94 -12.16
C THR A 69 18.11 -4.15 -10.86
N TYR A 70 18.03 -2.82 -10.95
CA TYR A 70 18.01 -1.93 -9.78
C TYR A 70 16.71 -2.02 -8.96
N PHE A 71 15.68 -2.71 -9.48
CA PHE A 71 14.45 -2.97 -8.73
C PHE A 71 14.65 -3.96 -7.58
N ARG A 72 15.75 -4.72 -7.59
CA ARG A 72 16.03 -5.82 -6.67
C ARG A 72 17.13 -5.43 -5.69
N ASN A 73 16.89 -5.66 -4.40
CA ASN A 73 17.90 -5.44 -3.37
C ASN A 73 18.95 -6.57 -3.36
N GLN A 74 19.97 -6.45 -2.51
CA GLN A 74 21.04 -7.47 -2.37
C GLN A 74 20.53 -8.84 -1.90
N ALA A 75 19.37 -8.88 -1.23
CA ALA A 75 18.71 -10.12 -0.81
C ALA A 75 17.84 -10.76 -1.92
N GLY A 76 17.83 -10.20 -3.14
CA GLY A 76 17.07 -10.76 -4.25
C GLY A 76 15.58 -10.37 -4.25
N ARG A 77 15.13 -9.49 -3.36
CA ARG A 77 13.74 -9.05 -3.27
C ARG A 77 13.48 -7.81 -4.11
N VAL A 78 12.40 -7.79 -4.88
CA VAL A 78 11.95 -6.60 -5.62
C VAL A 78 11.31 -5.62 -4.62
N VAL A 79 11.79 -4.37 -4.59
CA VAL A 79 11.37 -3.36 -3.60
C VAL A 79 10.81 -2.09 -4.23
N THR A 80 11.06 -1.87 -5.52
CA THR A 80 10.65 -0.65 -6.22
C THR A 80 9.29 -0.82 -6.90
N ASN A 81 9.15 -1.89 -7.70
CA ASN A 81 8.00 -2.07 -8.58
C ASN A 81 6.82 -2.69 -7.85
N SER A 82 5.63 -2.30 -8.27
CA SER A 82 4.38 -2.93 -7.89
C SER A 82 4.14 -4.17 -8.75
N PRO A 83 3.73 -5.31 -8.17
CA PRO A 83 3.33 -6.50 -8.92
C PRO A 83 1.86 -6.41 -9.36
N TRP A 84 1.13 -5.37 -8.99
CA TRP A 84 -0.31 -5.26 -9.24
C TRP A 84 -0.60 -4.61 -10.59
N ARG A 85 -1.64 -5.06 -11.28
CA ARG A 85 -2.20 -4.29 -12.40
C ARG A 85 -2.79 -3.01 -11.85
N VAL A 86 -2.77 -1.94 -12.64
CA VAL A 86 -3.31 -0.64 -12.25
C VAL A 86 -4.78 -0.73 -11.80
N ILE A 87 -5.59 -1.57 -12.46
CA ILE A 87 -6.99 -1.81 -12.07
C ILE A 87 -7.10 -2.52 -10.71
N ASP A 88 -6.27 -3.52 -10.44
CA ASP A 88 -6.28 -4.23 -9.16
C ASP A 88 -5.88 -3.28 -8.02
N TYR A 89 -4.90 -2.39 -8.28
CA TYR A 89 -4.49 -1.38 -7.31
C TYR A 89 -5.62 -0.39 -7.02
N TRP A 90 -6.33 0.06 -8.06
CA TRP A 90 -7.49 0.91 -7.91
C TRP A 90 -8.58 0.24 -7.07
N ASP A 91 -8.93 -1.01 -7.37
CA ASP A 91 -9.92 -1.79 -6.61
C ASP A 91 -9.52 -1.93 -5.14
N MET A 92 -8.25 -2.24 -4.85
CA MET A 92 -7.74 -2.36 -3.48
C MET A 92 -7.72 -1.03 -2.71
N THR A 93 -7.75 0.12 -3.38
CA THR A 93 -7.52 1.43 -2.76
C THR A 93 -8.67 2.41 -2.95
N GLN A 94 -9.86 1.94 -3.32
CA GLN A 94 -11.03 2.81 -3.49
C GLN A 94 -11.38 3.56 -2.19
N PHE A 95 -11.41 2.84 -1.07
CA PHE A 95 -11.71 3.35 0.27
C PHE A 95 -10.88 2.61 1.31
N ALA A 96 -10.55 3.29 2.41
CA ALA A 96 -9.93 2.62 3.54
C ALA A 96 -10.93 1.72 4.25
N ASP A 97 -10.62 0.43 4.40
CA ASP A 97 -11.39 -0.46 5.24
C ASP A 97 -10.96 -0.25 6.69
N ILE A 98 -11.85 0.30 7.51
CA ILE A 98 -11.54 0.59 8.92
C ILE A 98 -11.19 -0.67 9.72
N THR A 99 -11.60 -1.85 9.27
CA THR A 99 -11.32 -3.13 9.95
C THR A 99 -9.88 -3.59 9.78
N ASP A 100 -9.13 -2.97 8.87
CA ASP A 100 -7.69 -3.19 8.69
C ASP A 100 -6.84 -2.47 9.75
N PHE A 101 -7.45 -1.67 10.63
CA PHE A 101 -6.74 -0.79 11.55
C PHE A 101 -7.11 -1.05 13.01
N HIS A 102 -6.13 -0.87 13.90
CA HIS A 102 -6.36 -0.51 15.28
C HIS A 102 -6.77 0.97 15.35
N ILE A 103 -7.84 1.24 16.09
CA ILE A 103 -8.43 2.58 16.19
C ILE A 103 -8.51 3.01 17.65
N GLU A 104 -8.23 4.28 17.91
CA GLU A 104 -8.41 4.88 19.23
C GLU A 104 -9.21 6.18 19.12
N PRO A 105 -10.10 6.48 20.08
CA PRO A 105 -10.82 7.74 20.13
C PRO A 105 -9.88 8.95 20.20
N ARG A 106 -10.34 10.10 19.72
CA ARG A 106 -9.62 11.36 19.89
C ARG A 106 -9.55 11.73 21.36
N VAL A 107 -8.35 11.90 21.90
CA VAL A 107 -8.18 12.49 23.24
C VAL A 107 -8.48 13.98 23.12
N ALA A 108 -9.45 14.47 23.89
CA ALA A 108 -9.71 15.90 23.99
C ALA A 108 -8.44 16.59 24.52
N GLY A 109 -7.90 17.54 23.76
CA GLY A 109 -6.76 18.33 24.22
C GLY A 109 -7.14 19.04 25.52
N GLY A 110 -6.45 18.71 26.61
CA GLY A 110 -6.57 19.46 27.86
C GLY A 110 -6.20 20.91 27.60
N ALA A 111 -7.16 21.81 27.83
CA ALA A 111 -6.93 23.25 27.87
C ALA A 111 -6.16 23.64 29.14
#